data_AF-A0A497S7J3-F1
#
_entry.id   AF-A0A497S7J3-F1
#
_cell.length_a   1.000
_cell.length_b   1.000
_cell.length_c   1.000
_cell.angle_alpha   90.00
_cell.angle_beta   90.00
_cell.angle_gamma   90.00
#
_symmetry.space_group_name_H-M   'P 1'
#
loop_
_entity.id
_entity.type
_entity.pdbx_description
1 polymer ?
#
loop_
_entity_poly.entity_id
_entity_poly.type
_entity_poly.pdbx_seq_one_letter_code
_entity_poly.pdbx_strand_id
1 'polypeptide(L)' 'MKIIKKDLRHNKLVIKPETEDDLWVLEKIIQPGDLVSGKTVRSIAIERGDKREKV' A
#
# COMPACT_ATOMS: atom_id res chain seq x y z
N MET A 1 -10.77 -2.13 -12.40
CA MET A 1 -9.79 -2.77 -11.50
C MET A 1 -9.12 -3.91 -12.24
N LYS A 2 -7.77 -3.98 -12.23
CA LYS A 2 -7.02 -5.07 -12.86
C LYS A 2 -6.32 -5.95 -11.83
N ILE A 3 -6.58 -7.26 -11.87
CA ILE A 3 -5.85 -8.23 -11.04
C ILE A 3 -4.53 -8.57 -11.73
N ILE A 4 -3.41 -8.31 -11.07
CA ILE A 4 -2.06 -8.59 -11.59
C ILE A 4 -1.61 -9.99 -11.19
N LYS A 5 -1.81 -10.36 -9.92
CA LYS A 5 -1.40 -11.66 -9.38
C LYS A 5 -2.39 -12.11 -8.32
N LYS A 6 -2.73 -13.40 -8.35
CA LYS A 6 -3.63 -14.04 -7.40
C LYS A 6 -2.95 -15.26 -6.82
N ASP A 7 -2.60 -15.20 -5.54
CA ASP A 7 -1.99 -16.29 -4.79
C ASP A 7 -2.84 -16.59 -3.56
N LEU A 8 -3.88 -17.39 -3.77
CA LEU A 8 -4.82 -17.76 -2.72
C LEU A 8 -4.21 -18.71 -1.68
N ARG A 9 -3.11 -19.41 -2.02
CA ARG A 9 -2.43 -20.32 -1.08
C ARG A 9 -1.75 -19.55 0.05
N HIS A 10 -1.25 -18.35 -0.27
CA HIS A 10 -0.62 -17.44 0.69
C HIS A 10 -1.52 -16.25 1.05
N ASN A 11 -2.80 -16.30 0.70
CA ASN A 11 -3.79 -15.24 0.92
C ASN A 11 -3.34 -13.84 0.41
N LYS A 12 -2.64 -13.81 -0.73
CA LYS A 12 -2.12 -12.57 -1.34
C LYS A 12 -2.80 -12.28 -2.67
N LEU A 13 -3.29 -11.05 -2.79
CA LEU A 13 -3.87 -10.51 -4.01
C LEU A 13 -3.13 -9.22 -4.38
N VAL A 14 -2.66 -9.14 -5.64
CA VAL A 14 -2.05 -7.93 -6.19
C VAL A 14 -2.97 -7.37 -7.25
N ILE A 15 -3.45 -6.16 -7.03
CA ILE A 15 -4.37 -5.45 -7.91
C ILE A 15 -3.80 -4.08 -8.30
N LYS A 16 -4.27 -3.55 -9.43
CA LYS A 16 -4.09 -2.18 -9.85
C LYS A 16 -5.48 -1.53 -10.01
N PRO A 17 -5.85 -0.58 -9.16
CA PRO A 17 -7.02 0.27 -9.41
C PRO A 17 -6.78 1.11 -10.67
N GLU A 18 -7.81 1.26 -11.50
CA GLU A 18 -7.77 2.01 -12.78
C GLU A 18 -8.80 3.16 -12.79
N THR A 19 -9.89 3.03 -12.03
CA THR A 19 -10.96 4.04 -11.92
C THR A 19 -11.26 4.42 -10.47
N GLU A 20 -12.04 5.48 -10.27
CA GLU A 20 -12.52 5.89 -8.95
C GLU A 20 -13.43 4.84 -8.30
N ASP A 21 -14.31 4.21 -9.08
CA ASP A 21 -15.18 3.12 -8.62
C ASP A 21 -14.37 1.96 -8.01
N ASP A 22 -13.17 1.68 -8.54
CA ASP A 22 -12.30 0.65 -7.98
C ASP A 22 -11.84 0.99 -6.56
N LEU A 23 -11.62 2.28 -6.27
CA LEU A 23 -11.25 2.75 -4.93
C LEU A 23 -12.43 2.62 -3.98
N TRP A 24 -13.64 2.93 -4.43
CA TRP A 24 -14.87 2.74 -3.66
C TRP A 24 -15.08 1.26 -3.30
N VAL A 25 -14.84 0.35 -4.25
CA VAL A 25 -14.90 -1.10 -3.99
C VAL A 25 -13.85 -1.52 -2.95
N LEU A 26 -12.62 -1.00 -3.04
CA LEU A 26 -11.57 -1.36 -2.08
C LEU A 26 -11.87 -0.89 -0.66
N GLU A 27 -12.48 0.29 -0.51
CA GLU A 27 -12.95 0.80 0.77
C GLU A 27 -13.94 -0.16 1.45
N LYS A 28 -14.81 -0.83 0.66
CA LYS A 28 -15.79 -1.78 1.20
C LYS A 28 -15.21 -3.16 1.54
N ILE A 29 -14.12 -3.57 0.88
CA ILE A 29 -13.55 -4.92 1.02
C ILE A 29 -12.48 -4.99 2.11
N ILE A 30 -11.66 -3.95 2.25
CA ILE A 30 -10.55 -3.93 3.22
C ILE A 30 -11.13 -3.85 4.65
N GLN A 31 -10.73 -4.79 5.50
CA GLN A 31 -11.17 -4.86 6.89
C GLN A 31 -10.02 -4.56 7.87
N PRO A 32 -10.34 -4.10 9.11
CA PRO A 32 -9.34 -3.99 10.15
C PRO A 32 -8.62 -5.33 10.39
N GLY A 33 -7.29 -5.31 10.33
CA GLY A 33 -6.46 -6.51 10.43
C GLY A 33 -5.85 -6.97 9.10
N ASP A 34 -6.34 -6.46 7.96
CA ASP A 34 -5.74 -6.73 6.66
C ASP A 34 -4.38 -6.05 6.52
N LEU A 35 -3.41 -6.77 5.92
CA LEU A 35 -2.09 -6.25 5.59
C LEU A 35 -2.05 -5.76 4.15
N VAL A 36 -1.99 -4.44 3.98
CA VAL A 36 -1.88 -3.79 2.67
C VAL A 36 -0.47 -3.29 2.46
N SER A 37 0.06 -3.51 1.26
CA SER A 37 1.39 -3.03 0.86
C SER A 37 1.31 -2.29 -0.46
N GLY A 38 2.03 -1.17 -0.56
CA GLY A 38 2.17 -0.39 -1.78
C GLY A 38 3.46 0.43 -1.74
N LYS A 39 3.88 0.95 -2.91
CA LYS A 39 4.95 1.94 -2.95
C LYS A 39 4.40 3.27 -2.46
N THR A 40 4.96 3.78 -1.36
CA THR A 40 4.60 5.06 -0.78
C THR A 40 5.84 5.90 -0.55
N VAL A 41 5.66 7.21 -0.40
CA VAL A 41 6.71 8.14 0.02
C VAL A 41 6.36 8.60 1.43
N ARG A 42 7.33 8.52 2.34
CA ARG A 42 7.21 9.07 3.69
C ARG A 42 8.49 9.83 4.02
N SER A 43 8.37 10.98 4.67
CA SER A 43 9.53 11.71 5.18
C SER A 43 10.19 10.90 6.29
N ILE A 44 11.52 10.86 6.29
CA ILE A 44 12.30 10.21 7.35
C ILE A 44 13.33 11.20 7.88
N ALA A 45 13.38 11.38 9.21
CA ALA A 45 14.48 12.09 9.83
C ALA A 45 15.65 11.13 9.95
N ILE A 46 16.76 11.44 9.27
CA ILE A 46 17.99 10.68 9.37
C ILE A 46 18.91 11.43 10.33
N GLU A 47 19.02 10.95 11.57
CA GLU A 47 20.01 11.49 12.51
C GLU A 47 21.38 10.88 12.21
N ARG A 48 22.25 11.66 11.56
CA ARG A 48 23.69 11.36 11.40
C ARG A 48 24.48 12.35 12.26
N GLY A 49 24.70 12.02 13.54
CA GLY A 49 25.41 12.90 14.49
C GLY A 49 24.71 14.26 14.69
N ASP A 50 25.47 15.29 15.08
CA ASP A 50 24.97 16.64 15.41
C ASP A 50 24.31 17.42 14.25
N LYS A 51 24.15 16.83 13.05
CA LYS A 51 23.43 17.44 11.94
C LYS A 51 22.18 16.65 11.59
N ARG A 52 21.03 17.27 11.86
CA ARG A 52 19.71 16.82 11.40
C ARG A 52 19.47 17.34 9.98
N GLU A 53 19.50 16.45 9.00
CA GLU A 53 18.99 16.72 7.65
C GLU A 53 17.63 16.04 7.48
N LYS A 54 16.64 16.78 6.96
CA LYS A 54 15.31 16.24 6.60
C LYS A 54 15.36 15.78 5.15
N VAL A 55 14.96 14.53 4.88
CA VAL A 55 14.88 13.93 3.53
C VAL A 55 13.45 13.53 3.21
#